data_AF-G4ZQH9-F1
#
_entry.id   AF-G4ZQH9-F1
#
_cell.length_a   1.000
_cell.length_b   1.000
_cell.length_c   1.000
_cell.angle_alpha   90.00
_cell.angle_beta   90.00
_cell.angle_gamma   90.00
#
_symmetry.space_group_name_H-M   'P 1'
#
loop_
_entity.id
_entity.type
_entity.pdbx_description
1 polymer ?
#
loop_
_entity_poly.entity_id
_entity_poly.type
_entity_poly.pdbx_seq_one_letter_code
_entity_poly.pdbx_strand_id
1 'polypeptide(L)' 'RMRHYITIDCLKEPEQSAWMDTWLKGTDENMITVTSLSRASFNQLLSRFVLYYEIPIYSTKGGRPRKLQH' A
#
# COMPACT_ATOMS: atom_id res chain seq x y z
N ARG A 1 19.53 20.50 -20.47
CA ARG A 1 18.54 19.62 -19.78
C ARG A 1 18.96 18.17 -19.97
N MET A 2 19.52 17.54 -18.94
CA MET A 2 19.96 16.14 -18.97
C MET A 2 18.73 15.22 -18.84
N ARG A 3 18.59 14.23 -19.72
CA ARG A 3 17.50 13.23 -19.64
C ARG A 3 18.08 11.98 -18.97
N HIS A 4 17.67 11.73 -17.73
CA HIS A 4 17.97 10.49 -17.03
C HIS A 4 16.97 9.44 -17.50
N TYR A 5 17.40 8.57 -18.40
CA TYR A 5 16.58 7.44 -18.82
C TYR A 5 16.77 6.32 -17.80
N ILE A 6 15.70 5.97 -17.11
CA ILE A 6 15.65 4.75 -16.31
C ILE A 6 15.39 3.62 -17.30
N THR A 7 16.36 2.72 -17.48
CA THR A 7 16.14 1.50 -18.25
C THR A 7 15.36 0.49 -17.41
N ILE A 8 14.65 -0.44 -18.04
CA ILE A 8 13.87 -1.47 -17.35
C ILE A 8 14.76 -2.26 -16.38
N ASP A 9 16.02 -2.50 -16.75
CA ASP A 9 17.02 -3.20 -15.92
C ASP A 9 17.35 -2.47 -14.59
N CYS A 10 17.07 -1.17 -14.50
CA CYS A 10 17.24 -0.39 -13.28
C CYS A 10 16.00 -0.42 -12.37
N LEU A 11 14.88 -0.98 -12.84
CA LEU A 11 13.66 -1.13 -12.04
C LEU A 11 13.65 -2.51 -11.39
N LYS A 12 13.28 -2.56 -10.11
CA LYS A 12 13.00 -3.82 -9.44
C LYS A 12 11.79 -4.49 -10.11
N GLU A 13 11.77 -5.82 -10.11
CA GLU A 13 10.57 -6.57 -10.43
C GLU A 13 9.38 -6.04 -9.60
N PRO A 14 8.18 -5.91 -10.19
CA PRO A 14 7.00 -5.39 -9.47
C PRO A 14 6.75 -6.10 -8.14
N GLU A 15 6.99 -7.41 -8.10
CA GLU A 15 6.87 -8.28 -6.94
C GLU A 15 7.84 -7.92 -5.81
N GLN A 16 8.98 -7.32 -6.15
CA GLN A 16 10.05 -6.90 -5.24
C GLN A 16 10.01 -5.39 -4.95
N SER A 17 8.96 -4.70 -5.42
CA SER A 17 8.79 -3.27 -5.13
C SER A 17 8.42 -3.05 -3.67
N ALA A 18 8.84 -1.92 -3.11
CA ALA A 18 8.49 -1.55 -1.74
C ALA A 18 6.96 -1.42 -1.55
N TRP A 19 6.24 -1.06 -2.62
CA TRP A 19 4.78 -1.10 -2.69
C TRP A 19 4.26 -2.52 -2.43
N MET A 20 4.80 -3.52 -3.13
CA MET A 20 4.31 -4.91 -3.02
C MET A 20 4.65 -5.52 -1.66
N ASP A 21 5.81 -5.19 -1.09
CA ASP A 21 6.13 -5.54 0.29
C ASP A 21 5.11 -4.98 1.29
N THR A 22 4.70 -3.72 1.10
CA THR A 22 3.71 -3.07 1.98
C THR A 22 2.31 -3.65 1.74
N TRP A 23 1.97 -4.00 0.49
CA TRP A 23 0.71 -4.66 0.13
C TRP A 23 0.57 -6.04 0.77
N LEU A 24 1.63 -6.85 0.74
CA LEU A 24 1.59 -8.24 1.22
C LEU A 24 1.74 -8.37 2.74
N LYS A 25 2.52 -7.48 3.37
CA LYS A 25 2.91 -7.61 4.79
C LYS A 25 2.36 -6.50 5.70
N GLY A 26 1.89 -5.40 5.11
CA GLY A 26 1.42 -4.21 5.83
C GLY A 26 -0.08 -4.20 6.10
N THR A 27 -0.52 -3.16 6.79
CA THR A 27 -1.95 -2.83 6.98
C THR A 27 -2.39 -1.70 6.05
N ASP A 28 -3.70 -1.48 5.99
CA ASP A 28 -4.29 -0.29 5.37
C ASP A 28 -3.69 1.03 5.89
N GLU A 29 -3.41 1.13 7.20
CA GLU A 29 -2.72 2.29 7.79
C GLU A 29 -1.29 2.46 7.27
N ASN A 30 -0.55 1.35 7.11
CA ASN A 30 0.78 1.43 6.53
C ASN A 30 0.71 1.95 5.08
N MET A 31 -0.23 1.43 4.30
CA MET A 31 -0.44 1.83 2.91
C MET A 31 -0.86 3.30 2.79
N ILE A 32 -1.78 3.75 3.65
CA ILE A 32 -2.21 5.15 3.71
C ILE A 32 -1.06 6.07 4.10
N THR A 33 -0.25 5.68 5.08
CA THR A 33 0.91 6.46 5.52
C THR A 33 1.95 6.59 4.40
N VAL A 34 2.29 5.47 3.74
CA VAL A 34 3.28 5.43 2.65
C VAL A 34 2.82 6.24 1.44
N THR A 35 1.53 6.16 1.09
CA THR A 35 0.97 6.87 -0.07
C THR A 35 0.50 8.28 0.24
N SER A 36 0.44 8.66 1.52
CA SER A 36 -0.16 9.91 2.01
C SER A 36 -1.59 10.17 1.51
N LEU A 37 -2.33 9.11 1.17
CA LEU A 37 -3.70 9.21 0.70
C LEU A 37 -4.66 9.45 1.87
N SER A 38 -5.75 10.18 1.62
CA SER A 38 -6.88 10.14 2.55
C SER A 38 -7.51 8.73 2.56
N ARG A 39 -8.19 8.36 3.65
CA ARG A 39 -8.96 7.10 3.71
C ARG A 39 -9.93 6.95 2.53
N ALA A 40 -10.59 8.03 2.15
CA ALA A 40 -11.54 8.04 1.04
C ALA A 40 -10.83 7.77 -0.31
N SER A 41 -9.70 8.43 -0.56
CA SER A 41 -8.90 8.22 -1.77
C SER A 41 -8.31 6.82 -1.81
N PHE A 42 -7.88 6.28 -0.67
CA PHE A 42 -7.40 4.91 -0.57
C PHE A 42 -8.50 3.88 -0.88
N ASN A 43 -9.72 4.08 -0.39
CA ASN A 43 -10.84 3.20 -0.74
C ASN A 43 -11.19 3.24 -2.24
N GLN A 44 -11.10 4.41 -2.87
CA GLN A 44 -11.27 4.51 -4.33
C GLN A 44 -10.16 3.76 -5.09
N LEU A 45 -8.93 3.79 -4.59
CA LEU A 45 -7.82 3.01 -5.14
C LEU A 45 -8.09 1.52 -5.03
N LEU A 46 -8.49 1.03 -3.84
CA LEU A 46 -8.85 -0.37 -3.63
C LEU A 46 -9.99 -0.82 -4.57
N SER A 47 -11.01 0.01 -4.76
CA SER A 47 -12.10 -0.30 -5.69
C SER A 47 -11.64 -0.52 -7.13
N ARG A 48 -10.52 0.09 -7.56
CA ARG A 48 -9.93 -0.14 -8.89
C ARG A 48 -9.03 -1.37 -8.89
N PHE A 49 -8.34 -1.61 -7.78
CA PHE A 49 -7.36 -2.68 -7.64
C PHE A 49 -8.00 -4.06 -7.45
N VAL A 50 -9.26 -4.13 -7.02
CA VAL A 50 -10.00 -5.40 -6.85
C VAL A 50 -10.09 -6.23 -8.13
N LEU A 51 -9.94 -5.59 -9.31
CA LEU A 51 -9.93 -6.27 -10.60
C LEU A 51 -8.62 -7.02 -10.89
N TYR A 52 -7.54 -6.66 -10.17
CA TYR A 52 -6.18 -7.11 -10.46
C TYR A 52 -5.53 -7.84 -9.28
N TYR A 53 -5.98 -7.57 -8.07
CA TYR A 53 -5.42 -8.11 -6.84
C TYR A 53 -6.53 -8.64 -5.94
N GLU A 54 -6.26 -9.78 -5.30
CA GLU A 54 -7.08 -10.23 -4.17
C GLU A 54 -6.87 -9.25 -3.02
N ILE A 55 -7.93 -8.53 -2.65
CA ILE A 55 -7.91 -7.60 -1.52
C ILE A 55 -8.38 -8.38 -0.30
N PRO A 56 -7.50 -8.72 0.66
CA PRO A 56 -7.92 -9.41 1.86
C PRO A 56 -8.97 -8.55 2.58
N ILE A 57 -10.13 -9.15 2.86
CA ILE A 57 -11.21 -8.48 3.58
C ILE A 57 -10.66 -8.07 4.94
N TYR A 58 -10.75 -6.77 5.21
CA TYR A 58 -10.34 -6.11 6.45
C TYR A 58 -10.55 -6.99 7.70
N SER A 59 -9.47 -7.22 8.45
CA SER A 59 -9.52 -7.78 9.81
C SER A 59 -9.51 -6.65 10.82
N THR A 60 -10.55 -6.56 11.65
CA THR A 60 -10.76 -5.56 12.73
C THR A 60 -9.69 -5.57 13.83
N LYS A 61 -8.58 -6.30 13.69
CA LYS A 61 -7.46 -6.29 14.65
C LYS A 61 -6.62 -5.00 14.63
N GLY A 62 -7.07 -3.97 13.91
CA GLY A 62 -6.60 -2.59 14.02
C GLY A 62 -7.48 -1.78 14.97
N GLY A 63 -7.17 -1.82 16.26
CA GLY A 63 -7.71 -0.90 17.27
C GLY A 63 -6.59 -0.39 18.16
N ARG A 64 -6.78 0.78 18.79
CA ARG A 64 -5.83 1.38 19.75
C ARG A 64 -5.32 0.28 20.70
N PRO A 65 -4.00 0.04 20.81
CA PRO A 65 -3.43 -0.98 21.69
C PRO A 65 -4.07 -0.89 23.08
N ARG A 66 -4.47 -2.03 23.69
CA ARG A 66 -5.19 -2.04 24.99
C ARG A 66 -4.50 -1.19 26.07
N LYS A 67 -3.17 -1.09 26.04
CA LYS A 67 -2.38 -0.28 26.98
C LYS A 67 -2.57 1.25 26.84
N LEU A 68 -3.26 1.69 25.79
CA LEU A 68 -3.53 3.09 25.50
C LEU A 68 -5.03 3.42 25.62
N GLN A 69 -5.90 2.50 26.03
CA GLN A 69 -7.36 2.74 26.14
C GLN A 69 -7.81 3.36 27.48
N HIS A 70 -6.96 4.17 28.12
CA HIS A 70 -7.32 4.98 29.29
C HIS A 70 -7.73 6.40 28.86
#